data_AF-A0A923QZN2-F1
#
_entry.id   AF-A0A923QZN2-F1
#
_cell.length_a   1.000
_cell.length_b   1.000
_cell.length_c   1.000
_cell.angle_alpha   90.00
_cell.angle_beta   90.00
_cell.angle_gamma   90.00
#
_symmetry.space_group_name_H-M   'P 1'
#
loop_
_entity.id
_entity.type
_entity.pdbx_description
1 polymer ?
#
loop_
_entity_poly.entity_id
_entity_poly.type
_entity_poly.pdbx_seq_one_letter_code
_entity_poly.pdbx_strand_id
1 'polypeptide(L)'
;MEKLYRKSSLLLIAGLLTFSVTSFAQHDGAKHSSGTQTLKSKKLNALNFIKVTGGLGMSTYYGDICEGWDCYEFRHSLALGAYYRYNSRFCFKIDAFWTRLANSDKIYKAERNLGFRTDIFELAASAMYDIFPFQHKFEQRRTIEPYVHAGIGLAYFNPMGQLDGKWYNLHQYQTEGKNYSRFTPVIPFGVGLRTRLRHDMNISLEFTYRKTFTDYLDDVSGKNYKNPNSFVGGPTSTAAQLSDKTSDGNYYSEKVRGNPTRKDGYFTFNFRLEYMIEAFSDQSSKGNLNRVVTGKKTIKRR
;
A
#
# COMPACT_ATOMS: atom_id res chain seq x y z
N MET A 1 -21.16 22.75 -12.66
CA MET A 1 -20.71 21.40 -12.24
C MET A 1 -19.23 21.37 -11.86
N GLU A 2 -18.34 22.13 -12.51
CA GLU A 2 -16.88 22.16 -12.19
C GLU A 2 -16.49 22.82 -10.85
N LYS A 3 -17.26 23.80 -10.35
CA LYS A 3 -16.93 24.48 -9.07
C LYS A 3 -17.22 23.64 -7.82
N LEU A 4 -18.01 22.57 -7.92
CA LEU A 4 -18.30 21.67 -6.78
C LEU A 4 -17.20 20.63 -6.53
N TYR A 5 -16.43 20.27 -7.55
CA TYR A 5 -15.36 19.25 -7.43
C TYR A 5 -14.05 19.82 -6.84
N ARG A 6 -13.85 21.14 -6.95
CA ARG A 6 -12.65 21.82 -6.42
C ARG A 6 -12.67 21.93 -4.88
N LYS A 7 -13.85 21.85 -4.24
CA LYS A 7 -13.98 21.87 -2.77
C LYS A 7 -13.82 20.48 -2.14
N SER A 8 -14.16 19.39 -2.84
CA SER A 8 -14.07 18.03 -2.27
C SER A 8 -12.64 17.52 -2.17
N SER A 9 -11.73 17.89 -3.08
CA SER A 9 -10.32 17.45 -3.05
C SER A 9 -9.48 18.17 -1.98
N LEU A 10 -9.78 19.45 -1.69
CA LEU A 10 -9.10 20.21 -0.63
C LEU A 10 -9.63 19.88 0.78
N LEU A 11 -10.91 19.49 0.90
CA LEU A 11 -11.48 19.03 2.17
C LEU A 11 -10.97 17.65 2.61
N LEU A 12 -10.53 16.80 1.67
CA LEU A 12 -9.95 15.49 1.98
C LEU A 12 -8.52 15.58 2.56
N ILE A 13 -7.77 16.63 2.23
CA ILE A 13 -6.41 16.85 2.76
C ILE A 13 -6.47 17.62 4.11
N ALA A 14 -7.48 18.47 4.31
CA ALA A 14 -7.70 19.16 5.59
C ALA A 14 -8.47 18.31 6.63
N GLY A 15 -9.27 17.32 6.20
CA GLY A 15 -10.09 16.48 7.09
C GLY A 15 -9.35 15.36 7.84
N LEU A 16 -8.06 15.14 7.54
CA LEU A 16 -7.26 14.06 8.15
C LEU A 16 -6.41 14.52 9.36
N LEU A 17 -6.51 15.79 9.77
CA LEU A 17 -5.72 16.37 10.87
C LEU A 17 -6.54 16.83 12.10
N THR A 18 -7.84 16.59 12.14
CA THR A 18 -8.69 16.92 13.30
C THR A 18 -9.53 15.73 13.75
N PHE A 19 -8.90 14.62 14.15
CA PHE A 19 -9.50 13.75 15.16
C PHE A 19 -9.11 14.32 16.52
N SER A 20 -9.96 15.22 17.01
CA SER A 20 -9.98 15.69 18.38
C SER A 20 -10.03 14.47 19.31
N VAL A 21 -8.98 14.31 20.13
CA VAL A 21 -8.98 13.39 21.26
C VAL A 21 -9.90 13.99 22.33
N THR A 22 -11.21 13.73 22.21
CA THR A 22 -12.11 13.86 23.35
C THR A 22 -12.10 12.54 24.10
N SER A 23 -11.47 12.57 25.27
CA SER A 23 -11.46 11.52 26.26
C SER A 23 -12.87 10.97 26.48
N PHE A 24 -13.09 9.70 26.14
CA PHE A 24 -14.14 8.92 26.78
C PHE A 24 -13.64 8.52 28.16
N ALA A 25 -13.89 9.42 29.12
CA ALA A 25 -13.96 9.09 30.53
C ALA A 25 -15.44 9.11 30.92
N GLN A 26 -16.03 7.93 31.09
CA GLN A 26 -17.34 7.70 31.72
C GLN A 26 -17.15 6.37 32.46
N HIS A 27 -16.78 6.40 33.74
CA HIS A 27 -17.67 6.54 34.90
C HIS A 27 -18.91 5.65 34.77
N ASP A 28 -18.87 4.49 35.43
CA ASP A 28 -20.00 4.02 36.22
C ASP A 28 -19.51 3.10 37.34
N GLY A 29 -19.78 3.56 38.57
CA GLY A 29 -19.77 2.72 39.75
C GLY A 29 -21.07 1.94 39.80
N ALA A 30 -20.96 0.62 39.75
CA ALA A 30 -22.01 -0.27 40.24
C ALA A 30 -21.32 -1.43 40.97
N LYS A 31 -21.34 -1.36 42.30
CA LYS A 31 -21.08 -2.52 43.16
C LYS A 31 -22.24 -3.50 42.93
N HIS A 32 -21.97 -4.63 42.30
CA HIS A 32 -22.80 -5.81 42.49
C HIS A 32 -21.90 -7.05 42.63
N SER A 33 -22.01 -7.66 43.81
CA SER A 33 -21.45 -8.95 44.16
C SER A 33 -22.13 -10.06 43.38
N SER A 34 -21.35 -11.13 43.12
CA SER A 34 -21.71 -12.53 42.85
C SER A 34 -21.35 -13.05 41.44
N GLY A 35 -20.61 -14.17 41.44
CA GLY A 35 -20.40 -15.03 40.27
C GLY A 35 -19.05 -14.89 39.59
N THR A 36 -17.94 -15.26 40.25
CA THR A 36 -16.65 -15.44 39.59
C THR A 36 -16.70 -16.68 38.67
N GLN A 37 -17.24 -16.53 37.47
CA GLN A 37 -16.90 -17.43 36.37
C GLN A 37 -15.57 -16.97 35.80
N THR A 38 -14.50 -17.59 36.29
CA THR A 38 -13.15 -17.40 35.79
C THR A 38 -13.07 -18.01 34.38
N LEU A 39 -13.53 -17.28 33.36
CA LEU A 39 -13.08 -17.51 31.99
C LEU A 39 -11.56 -17.33 32.03
N LYS A 40 -10.82 -18.44 32.07
CA LYS A 40 -9.37 -18.46 31.89
C LYS A 40 -9.09 -17.87 30.52
N SER A 41 -8.91 -16.56 30.43
CA SER A 41 -8.38 -15.94 29.22
C SER A 41 -6.99 -16.53 29.04
N LYS A 42 -6.81 -17.26 27.95
CA LYS A 42 -5.54 -17.84 27.58
C LYS A 42 -4.58 -16.66 27.48
N LYS A 43 -3.55 -16.61 28.33
CA LYS A 43 -2.57 -15.52 28.35
C LYS A 43 -1.75 -15.62 27.07
N LEU A 44 -2.20 -14.95 26.00
CA LEU A 44 -1.55 -14.99 24.70
C LEU A 44 -0.15 -14.34 24.79
N ASN A 45 0.89 -15.10 24.44
CA ASN A 45 2.26 -14.58 24.34
C ASN A 45 2.42 -13.80 23.04
N ALA A 46 2.42 -12.47 23.11
CA ALA A 46 2.33 -11.56 21.96
C ALA A 46 3.43 -11.61 20.89
N LEU A 47 4.42 -12.50 21.02
CA LEU A 47 5.53 -12.65 20.09
C LEU A 47 5.31 -13.73 19.02
N ASN A 48 4.44 -14.72 19.25
CA ASN A 48 4.26 -15.86 18.33
C ASN A 48 2.90 -15.78 17.61
N PHE A 49 2.63 -14.66 16.94
CA PHE A 49 1.41 -14.48 16.15
C PHE A 49 1.75 -14.10 14.72
N ILE A 50 1.06 -14.73 13.79
CA ILE A 50 0.96 -14.27 12.41
C ILE A 50 -0.29 -13.41 12.33
N LYS A 51 -0.18 -12.23 11.72
CA LYS A 51 -1.37 -11.43 11.42
C LYS A 51 -1.66 -11.51 9.94
N VAL A 52 -2.91 -11.74 9.58
CA VAL A 52 -3.37 -11.57 8.20
C VAL A 52 -3.98 -10.17 8.09
N THR A 53 -3.78 -9.52 6.95
CA THR A 53 -4.27 -8.17 6.72
C THR A 53 -4.99 -8.04 5.39
N GLY A 54 -6.03 -7.23 5.41
CA GLY A 54 -6.69 -6.74 4.21
C GLY A 54 -6.91 -5.25 4.32
N GLY A 55 -6.73 -4.54 3.20
CA GLY A 55 -6.82 -3.10 3.17
C GLY A 55 -7.38 -2.54 1.88
N LEU A 56 -8.00 -1.38 2.02
CA LEU A 56 -8.49 -0.55 0.94
C LEU A 56 -7.78 0.80 1.02
N GLY A 57 -7.55 1.42 -0.12
CA GLY A 57 -6.83 2.67 -0.13
C GLY A 57 -7.00 3.46 -1.42
N MET A 58 -6.16 4.46 -1.53
CA MET A 58 -6.04 5.32 -2.69
C MET A 58 -4.59 5.39 -3.13
N SER A 59 -4.35 5.58 -4.42
CA SER A 59 -3.03 5.75 -5.01
C SER A 59 -3.04 6.91 -5.99
N THR A 60 -1.91 7.62 -6.10
CA THR A 60 -1.70 8.68 -7.10
C THR A 60 -0.36 8.50 -7.78
N TYR A 61 -0.35 8.78 -9.08
CA TYR A 61 0.83 8.74 -9.92
C TYR A 61 1.78 9.92 -9.64
N TYR A 62 3.08 9.69 -9.79
CA TYR A 62 4.12 10.71 -9.73
C TYR A 62 5.20 10.41 -10.79
N GLY A 63 5.32 11.28 -11.78
CA GLY A 63 6.20 11.07 -12.94
C GLY A 63 5.98 12.11 -14.02
N ASP A 64 6.20 11.76 -15.29
CA ASP A 64 6.32 12.71 -16.40
C ASP A 64 5.04 13.47 -16.79
N ILE A 65 3.89 12.83 -16.60
CA ILE A 65 2.57 13.47 -16.76
C ILE A 65 2.19 14.31 -15.53
N CYS A 66 2.65 13.94 -14.34
CA CYS A 66 2.32 14.66 -13.12
C CYS A 66 3.49 14.79 -12.16
N GLU A 67 4.04 16.00 -12.12
CA GLU A 67 5.24 16.33 -11.35
C GLU A 67 4.94 17.11 -10.06
N GLY A 68 3.72 17.65 -9.93
CA GLY A 68 3.28 18.53 -8.85
C GLY A 68 2.05 18.02 -8.09
N TRP A 69 1.68 18.72 -7.03
CA TRP A 69 0.58 18.32 -6.13
C TRP A 69 -0.82 18.54 -6.71
N ASP A 70 -0.92 19.43 -7.68
CA ASP A 70 -2.18 19.90 -8.29
C ASP A 70 -2.65 19.04 -9.47
N CYS A 71 -1.85 18.06 -9.89
CA CYS A 71 -2.23 17.06 -10.89
C CYS A 71 -2.48 15.66 -10.28
N TYR A 72 -2.50 15.52 -8.95
CA TYR A 72 -2.74 14.22 -8.32
C TYR A 72 -4.17 13.75 -8.51
N GLU A 73 -4.32 12.65 -9.24
CA GLU A 73 -5.57 11.92 -9.39
C GLU A 73 -5.55 10.66 -8.52
N PHE A 74 -6.35 10.68 -7.45
CA PHE A 74 -6.47 9.53 -6.56
C PHE A 74 -7.38 8.44 -7.15
N ARG A 75 -6.87 7.21 -7.15
CA ARG A 75 -7.56 6.02 -7.63
C ARG A 75 -7.51 4.93 -6.57
N HIS A 76 -8.44 3.99 -6.59
CA HIS A 76 -8.54 2.98 -5.55
C HIS A 76 -7.37 1.98 -5.57
N SER A 77 -7.00 1.50 -4.38
CA SER A 77 -6.07 0.40 -4.18
C SER A 77 -6.61 -0.65 -3.22
N LEU A 78 -6.12 -1.87 -3.38
CA LEU A 78 -6.41 -3.03 -2.56
C LEU A 78 -5.10 -3.63 -2.07
N ALA A 79 -5.04 -4.04 -0.82
CA ALA A 79 -3.88 -4.71 -0.24
C ALA A 79 -4.32 -5.95 0.53
N LEU A 80 -3.60 -7.06 0.36
CA LEU A 80 -3.74 -8.27 1.16
C LEU A 80 -2.34 -8.71 1.58
N GLY A 81 -2.18 -9.16 2.82
CA GLY A 81 -0.86 -9.52 3.29
C GLY A 81 -0.83 -10.28 4.59
N ALA A 82 0.39 -10.56 5.03
CA ALA A 82 0.65 -11.16 6.32
C ALA A 82 1.83 -10.48 7.02
N TYR A 83 1.74 -10.39 8.34
CA TYR A 83 2.80 -9.88 9.21
C TYR A 83 3.32 -11.00 10.11
N TYR A 84 4.63 -11.09 10.23
CA TYR A 84 5.31 -11.91 11.22
C TYR A 84 6.11 -11.00 12.16
N ARG A 85 5.86 -11.11 13.47
CA ARG A 85 6.58 -10.34 14.48
C ARG A 85 7.81 -11.13 14.92
N TYR A 86 9.00 -10.60 14.64
CA TYR A 86 10.26 -11.24 15.04
C TYR A 86 10.64 -10.86 16.48
N ASN A 87 10.48 -9.60 16.87
CA ASN A 87 10.74 -9.14 18.23
C ASN A 87 9.82 -7.97 18.63
N SER A 88 10.11 -7.30 19.75
CA SER A 88 9.27 -6.20 20.24
C SER A 88 9.22 -4.99 19.30
N ARG A 89 10.15 -4.83 18.36
CA ARG A 89 10.19 -3.67 17.44
C ARG A 89 10.12 -4.05 15.97
N PHE A 90 10.69 -5.18 15.59
CA PHE A 90 10.79 -5.61 14.21
C PHE A 90 9.68 -6.58 13.83
N CYS A 91 9.04 -6.28 12.71
CA CYS A 91 8.12 -7.16 12.01
C CYS A 91 8.54 -7.31 10.56
N PHE A 92 8.22 -8.45 9.97
CA PHE A 92 8.30 -8.68 8.54
C PHE A 92 6.90 -8.74 7.96
N LYS A 93 6.74 -8.19 6.77
CA LYS A 93 5.47 -8.09 6.05
C LYS A 93 5.64 -8.65 4.66
N ILE A 94 4.70 -9.47 4.22
CA ILE A 94 4.53 -9.82 2.80
C ILE A 94 3.16 -9.31 2.35
N ASP A 95 3.13 -8.59 1.24
CA ASP A 95 1.91 -7.96 0.71
C ASP A 95 1.75 -8.30 -0.78
N ALA A 96 0.55 -8.75 -1.15
CA ALA A 96 0.02 -8.65 -2.50
C ALA A 96 -0.81 -7.35 -2.59
N PHE A 97 -0.53 -6.54 -3.60
CA PHE A 97 -1.11 -5.21 -3.76
C PHE A 97 -1.64 -5.04 -5.18
N TRP A 98 -2.81 -4.43 -5.29
CA TRP A 98 -3.37 -4.02 -6.58
C TRP A 98 -3.78 -2.56 -6.52
N THR A 99 -3.49 -1.82 -7.58
CA THR A 99 -3.96 -0.45 -7.73
C THR A 99 -4.19 -0.12 -9.19
N ARG A 100 -5.10 0.82 -9.42
CA ARG A 100 -5.20 1.50 -10.70
C ARG A 100 -4.56 2.86 -10.54
N LEU A 101 -3.68 3.26 -11.45
CA LEU A 101 -3.25 4.66 -11.57
C LEU A 101 -3.88 5.22 -12.84
N ALA A 102 -4.16 6.52 -12.84
CA ALA A 102 -4.53 7.25 -14.03
C ALA A 102 -4.11 8.70 -13.87
N ASN A 103 -3.71 9.32 -14.96
CA ASN A 103 -3.49 10.75 -15.03
C ASN A 103 -3.61 11.23 -16.48
N SER A 104 -3.72 12.56 -16.66
CA SER A 104 -3.79 13.17 -17.97
C SER A 104 -3.21 14.59 -17.96
N ASP A 105 -2.70 15.01 -19.11
CA ASP A 105 -2.08 16.33 -19.34
C ASP A 105 -3.09 17.50 -19.34
N LYS A 106 -4.28 17.34 -18.73
CA LYS A 106 -5.35 18.36 -18.79
C LYS A 106 -4.95 19.70 -18.18
N ILE A 107 -4.11 19.66 -17.14
CA ILE A 107 -3.68 20.85 -16.38
C ILE A 107 -2.27 21.24 -16.80
N TYR A 108 -1.39 20.26 -17.00
CA TYR A 108 0.01 20.44 -17.36
C TYR A 108 0.29 19.87 -18.74
N LYS A 109 0.98 20.65 -19.58
CA LYS A 109 1.39 20.21 -20.92
C LYS A 109 0.18 19.79 -21.79
N ALA A 110 -0.94 20.52 -21.66
CA ALA A 110 -2.21 20.25 -22.34
C ALA A 110 -2.12 20.12 -23.86
N GLU A 111 -1.12 20.76 -24.46
CA GLU A 111 -0.80 20.61 -25.89
C GLU A 111 -0.55 19.14 -26.30
N ARG A 112 0.01 18.30 -25.42
CA ARG A 112 0.29 16.88 -25.70
C ARG A 112 -0.99 16.04 -25.70
N ASN A 113 -1.98 16.44 -24.91
CA ASN A 113 -3.26 15.75 -24.71
C ASN A 113 -3.09 14.25 -24.41
N LEU A 114 -2.03 13.89 -23.67
CA LEU A 114 -1.80 12.51 -23.27
C LEU A 114 -2.61 12.18 -22.01
N GLY A 115 -3.00 10.92 -21.92
CA GLY A 115 -3.76 10.42 -20.80
C GLY A 115 -3.64 8.91 -20.76
N PHE A 116 -3.42 8.39 -19.56
CA PHE A 116 -3.21 6.98 -19.35
C PHE A 116 -4.01 6.47 -18.16
N ARG A 117 -4.18 5.15 -18.16
CA ARG A 117 -4.66 4.37 -17.04
C ARG A 117 -3.86 3.08 -17.00
N THR A 118 -3.23 2.78 -15.88
CA THR A 118 -2.46 1.55 -15.73
C THR A 118 -2.94 0.78 -14.51
N ASP A 119 -3.18 -0.51 -14.69
CA ASP A 119 -3.44 -1.42 -13.58
C ASP A 119 -2.11 -2.04 -13.15
N ILE A 120 -1.82 -1.97 -11.85
CA ILE A 120 -0.59 -2.46 -11.25
C ILE A 120 -0.92 -3.56 -10.26
N PHE A 121 -0.25 -4.71 -10.42
CA PHE A 121 -0.22 -5.79 -9.44
C PHE A 121 1.19 -5.91 -8.89
N GLU A 122 1.34 -5.96 -7.58
CA GLU A 122 2.64 -5.96 -6.91
C GLU A 122 2.67 -7.05 -5.85
N LEU A 123 3.79 -7.76 -5.75
CA LEU A 123 4.14 -8.61 -4.63
C LEU A 123 5.39 -8.05 -3.96
N ALA A 124 5.32 -7.77 -2.66
CA ALA A 124 6.40 -7.14 -1.92
C ALA A 124 6.65 -7.79 -0.56
N ALA A 125 7.91 -7.83 -0.16
CA ALA A 125 8.36 -8.16 1.18
C ALA A 125 8.99 -6.91 1.82
N SER A 126 8.61 -6.61 3.06
CA SER A 126 9.06 -5.41 3.77
C SER A 126 9.47 -5.74 5.19
N ALA A 127 10.52 -5.08 5.66
CA ALA A 127 10.81 -4.96 7.08
C ALA A 127 10.07 -3.76 7.65
N MET A 128 9.57 -3.90 8.86
CA MET A 128 8.88 -2.86 9.60
C MET A 128 9.53 -2.67 10.94
N TYR A 129 9.62 -1.42 11.36
CA TYR A 129 10.15 -1.02 12.64
C TYR A 129 9.11 -0.19 13.39
N ASP A 130 8.56 -0.77 14.45
CA ASP A 130 7.69 -0.08 15.38
C ASP A 130 8.54 0.91 16.22
N ILE A 131 8.16 2.18 16.23
CA ILE A 131 8.91 3.24 16.93
C ILE A 131 8.97 2.96 18.44
N PHE A 132 7.86 2.47 18.99
CA PHE A 132 7.78 2.03 20.38
C PHE A 132 7.84 0.50 20.47
N PRO A 133 8.54 -0.05 21.47
CA PRO A 133 8.55 -1.48 21.69
C PRO A 133 7.14 -1.97 22.03
N PHE A 134 6.72 -2.98 21.30
CA PHE A 134 5.51 -3.73 21.53
C PHE A 134 5.55 -4.37 22.92
N GLN A 135 4.53 -4.12 23.73
CA GLN A 135 4.44 -4.68 25.07
C GLN A 135 3.79 -6.07 25.05
N HIS A 136 4.43 -7.05 25.69
CA HIS A 136 4.05 -8.47 25.61
C HIS A 136 2.69 -8.78 26.23
N LYS A 137 2.15 -7.90 27.08
CA LYS A 137 0.84 -8.05 27.70
C LYS A 137 -0.19 -7.28 26.88
N PHE A 138 -1.26 -7.98 26.51
CA PHE A 138 -2.37 -7.41 25.75
C PHE A 138 -2.94 -6.13 26.39
N GLU A 139 -3.15 -6.12 27.71
CA GLU A 139 -3.70 -4.99 28.45
C GLU A 139 -2.78 -3.76 28.50
N GLN A 140 -1.51 -3.93 28.17
CA GLN A 140 -0.50 -2.86 28.20
C GLN A 140 -0.13 -2.39 26.78
N ARG A 141 -0.80 -2.91 25.75
CA ARG A 141 -0.62 -2.42 24.37
C ARG A 141 -1.06 -0.97 24.29
N ARG A 142 -0.21 -0.13 23.69
CA ARG A 142 -0.52 1.28 23.48
C ARG A 142 -1.71 1.42 22.55
N THR A 143 -2.50 2.46 22.76
CA THR A 143 -3.62 2.80 21.87
C THR A 143 -3.13 3.09 20.45
N ILE A 144 -1.94 3.69 20.32
CA ILE A 144 -1.36 4.10 19.04
C ILE A 144 0.08 3.59 18.96
N GLU A 145 0.40 2.92 17.86
CA GLU A 145 1.69 2.28 17.55
C GLU A 145 2.17 2.79 16.18
N PRO A 146 2.94 3.89 16.12
CA PRO A 146 3.55 4.36 14.88
C PRO A 146 4.69 3.43 14.45
N TYR A 147 4.86 3.27 13.14
CA TYR A 147 5.93 2.46 12.56
C TYR A 147 6.41 3.03 11.23
N VAL A 148 7.62 2.61 10.85
CA VAL A 148 8.18 2.81 9.51
C VAL A 148 8.34 1.46 8.82
N HIS A 149 8.32 1.45 7.50
CA HIS A 149 8.57 0.23 6.73
C HIS A 149 9.35 0.54 5.45
N ALA A 150 10.14 -0.43 5.03
CA ALA A 150 10.86 -0.41 3.75
C ALA A 150 11.02 -1.85 3.26
N GLY A 151 11.04 -2.04 1.94
CA GLY A 151 11.06 -3.36 1.37
C GLY A 151 11.50 -3.41 -0.07
N ILE A 152 11.33 -4.59 -0.64
CA ILE A 152 11.55 -4.89 -2.05
C ILE A 152 10.33 -5.62 -2.59
N GLY A 153 10.02 -5.39 -3.86
CA GLY A 153 8.91 -6.03 -4.53
C GLY A 153 9.10 -6.09 -6.03
N LEU A 154 8.18 -6.80 -6.66
CA LEU A 154 8.05 -6.91 -8.10
C LEU A 154 6.64 -6.49 -8.49
N ALA A 155 6.54 -5.52 -9.39
CA ALA A 155 5.28 -5.04 -9.91
C ALA A 155 5.14 -5.38 -11.39
N TYR A 156 3.94 -5.82 -11.75
CA TYR A 156 3.45 -5.92 -13.11
C TYR A 156 2.52 -4.75 -13.38
N PHE A 157 2.71 -4.05 -14.50
CA PHE A 157 1.88 -2.91 -14.89
C PHE A 157 1.41 -3.05 -16.34
N ASN A 158 0.25 -2.47 -16.66
CA ASN A 158 -0.32 -2.52 -18.00
C ASN A 158 -0.93 -1.17 -18.39
N PRO A 159 -0.17 -0.28 -19.05
CA PRO A 159 -0.63 1.05 -19.39
C PRO A 159 -1.60 1.01 -20.56
N MET A 160 -2.70 1.73 -20.40
CA MET A 160 -3.77 1.87 -21.38
C MET A 160 -3.95 3.35 -21.70
N GLY A 161 -4.19 3.67 -22.97
CA GLY A 161 -4.48 5.03 -23.43
C GLY A 161 -5.84 5.08 -24.12
N GLN A 162 -6.47 6.25 -24.09
CA GLN A 162 -7.79 6.44 -24.68
C GLN A 162 -7.71 7.13 -26.04
N LEU A 163 -8.35 6.57 -27.06
CA LEU A 163 -8.53 7.17 -28.39
C LEU A 163 -10.00 6.98 -28.80
N ASP A 164 -10.66 8.07 -29.18
CA ASP A 164 -12.08 8.10 -29.58
C ASP A 164 -13.02 7.38 -28.59
N GLY A 165 -12.79 7.60 -27.29
CA GLY A 165 -13.57 6.98 -26.21
C GLY A 165 -13.20 5.53 -25.90
N LYS A 166 -12.39 4.85 -26.71
CA LYS A 166 -11.96 3.45 -26.52
C LYS A 166 -10.58 3.37 -25.86
N TRP A 167 -10.38 2.38 -25.00
CA TRP A 167 -9.12 2.12 -24.31
C TRP A 167 -8.29 1.09 -25.07
N TYR A 168 -7.05 1.42 -25.36
CA TYR A 168 -6.09 0.59 -26.07
C TYR A 168 -4.86 0.35 -25.20
N ASN A 169 -4.27 -0.84 -25.32
CA ASN A 169 -3.08 -1.21 -24.57
C ASN A 169 -1.82 -0.59 -25.20
N LEU A 170 -1.25 0.43 -24.55
CA LEU A 170 -0.13 1.20 -25.11
C LEU A 170 1.10 0.33 -25.37
N HIS A 171 1.37 -0.63 -24.49
CA HIS A 171 2.47 -1.59 -24.65
C HIS A 171 2.31 -2.46 -25.91
N GLN A 172 1.09 -2.96 -26.17
CA GLN A 172 0.82 -3.78 -27.36
C GLN A 172 0.93 -3.00 -28.67
N TYR A 173 0.51 -1.73 -28.65
CA TYR A 173 0.61 -0.84 -29.81
C TYR A 173 2.00 -0.20 -29.94
N GLN A 174 2.92 -0.45 -29.01
CA GLN A 174 4.29 0.04 -29.00
C GLN A 174 4.34 1.54 -29.33
N THR A 175 3.53 2.35 -28.64
CA THR A 175 3.40 3.79 -28.89
C THR A 175 4.71 4.56 -28.68
N GLU A 176 5.63 4.03 -27.88
CA GLU A 176 7.01 4.52 -27.76
C GLU A 176 7.99 3.94 -28.82
N GLY A 177 7.50 3.17 -29.79
CA GLY A 177 8.30 2.45 -30.79
C GLY A 177 9.23 1.39 -30.18
N LYS A 178 8.92 0.92 -28.97
CA LYS A 178 9.76 0.00 -28.21
C LYS A 178 8.91 -0.99 -27.44
N ASN A 179 9.33 -2.24 -27.46
CA ASN A 179 8.83 -3.26 -26.53
C ASN A 179 9.62 -3.19 -25.21
N TYR A 180 8.98 -2.72 -24.14
CA TYR A 180 9.56 -2.71 -22.79
C TYR A 180 8.99 -3.82 -21.91
N SER A 181 9.67 -4.13 -20.80
CA SER A 181 9.16 -5.09 -19.82
C SER A 181 8.02 -4.48 -19.02
N ARG A 182 6.91 -5.22 -18.90
CA ARG A 182 5.78 -4.89 -17.99
C ARG A 182 6.05 -5.29 -16.54
N PHE A 183 7.16 -5.98 -16.27
CA PHE A 183 7.61 -6.28 -14.92
C PHE A 183 8.73 -5.30 -14.52
N THR A 184 8.60 -4.70 -13.36
CA THR A 184 9.58 -3.76 -12.79
C THR A 184 9.81 -4.04 -11.31
N PRO A 185 11.06 -4.02 -10.82
CA PRO A 185 11.29 -4.01 -9.38
C PRO A 185 10.72 -2.73 -8.75
N VAL A 186 10.30 -2.84 -7.50
CA VAL A 186 9.76 -1.73 -6.72
C VAL A 186 10.37 -1.74 -5.33
N ILE A 187 10.70 -0.55 -4.82
CA ILE A 187 11.08 -0.36 -3.42
C ILE A 187 9.94 0.41 -2.73
N PRO A 188 9.04 -0.29 -2.02
CA PRO A 188 8.07 0.36 -1.16
C PRO A 188 8.76 0.84 0.13
N PHE A 189 8.53 2.09 0.51
CA PHE A 189 8.88 2.58 1.83
C PHE A 189 7.89 3.64 2.31
N GLY A 190 7.72 3.73 3.63
CA GLY A 190 6.74 4.65 4.17
C GLY A 190 6.55 4.54 5.67
N VAL A 191 5.48 5.15 6.13
CA VAL A 191 5.11 5.26 7.53
C VAL A 191 3.71 4.73 7.73
N GLY A 192 3.41 4.29 8.94
CA GLY A 192 2.07 3.90 9.31
C GLY A 192 1.78 4.10 10.77
N LEU A 193 0.49 4.10 11.06
CA LEU A 193 -0.07 4.22 12.39
C LEU A 193 -0.98 3.03 12.64
N ARG A 194 -0.65 2.19 13.63
CA ARG A 194 -1.49 1.07 14.04
C ARG A 194 -2.22 1.43 15.33
N THR A 195 -3.49 1.07 15.41
CA THR A 195 -4.31 1.20 16.62
C THR A 195 -5.04 -0.09 16.91
N ARG A 196 -5.24 -0.38 18.20
CA ARG A 196 -5.97 -1.56 18.65
C ARG A 196 -7.47 -1.32 18.54
N LEU A 197 -8.18 -2.19 17.81
CA LEU A 197 -9.63 -2.16 17.72
C LEU A 197 -10.26 -3.13 18.73
N ARG A 198 -9.80 -4.39 18.74
CA ARG A 198 -10.27 -5.47 19.63
C ARG A 198 -9.08 -6.28 20.17
N HIS A 199 -9.36 -7.41 20.82
CA HIS A 199 -8.29 -8.27 21.35
C HIS A 199 -7.41 -8.90 20.28
N ASP A 200 -8.04 -9.28 19.19
CA ASP A 200 -7.52 -10.00 18.05
C ASP A 200 -7.41 -9.15 16.79
N MET A 201 -7.84 -7.88 16.83
CA MET A 201 -7.92 -7.00 15.67
C MET A 201 -7.21 -5.66 15.89
N ASN A 202 -6.44 -5.23 14.91
CA ASN A 202 -5.93 -3.86 14.81
C ASN A 202 -6.45 -3.21 13.53
N ILE A 203 -6.49 -1.88 13.53
CA ILE A 203 -6.61 -1.07 12.32
C ILE A 203 -5.27 -0.37 12.10
N SER A 204 -4.87 -0.18 10.85
CA SER A 204 -3.72 0.66 10.54
C SER A 204 -3.96 1.60 9.37
N LEU A 205 -3.36 2.77 9.45
CA LEU A 205 -3.21 3.71 8.35
C LEU A 205 -1.79 3.59 7.82
N GLU A 206 -1.60 3.41 6.52
CA GLU A 206 -0.28 3.32 5.87
C GLU A 206 -0.16 4.36 4.76
N PHE A 207 0.89 5.17 4.81
CA PHE A 207 1.33 6.01 3.70
C PHE A 207 2.64 5.47 3.16
N THR A 208 2.65 5.09 1.88
CA THR A 208 3.79 4.41 1.24
C THR A 208 4.09 5.09 -0.08
N TYR A 209 5.35 5.46 -0.28
CA TYR A 209 5.88 5.78 -1.60
C TYR A 209 6.51 4.53 -2.20
N ARG A 210 6.20 4.29 -3.46
CA ARG A 210 6.76 3.18 -4.24
C ARG A 210 7.62 3.74 -5.33
N LYS A 211 8.93 3.61 -5.12
CA LYS A 211 9.93 3.93 -6.13
C LYS A 211 9.99 2.77 -7.11
N THR A 212 9.71 3.05 -8.38
CA THR A 212 9.92 2.06 -9.44
C THR A 212 11.22 2.35 -10.19
N PHE A 213 11.66 1.39 -10.99
CA PHE A 213 12.84 1.52 -11.85
C PHE A 213 12.48 1.56 -13.33
N THR A 214 11.23 1.90 -13.64
CA THR A 214 10.73 2.07 -15.01
C THR A 214 10.28 3.51 -15.21
N ASP A 215 10.19 3.89 -16.47
CA ASP A 215 9.74 5.20 -16.97
C ASP A 215 8.54 5.02 -17.93
N TYR A 216 7.91 3.84 -17.83
CA TYR A 216 6.87 3.40 -18.74
C TYR A 216 5.58 3.10 -17.98
N LEU A 217 5.42 3.55 -16.72
CA LEU A 217 4.14 3.33 -16.01
C LEU A 217 2.99 4.03 -16.72
N ASP A 218 3.28 5.16 -17.37
CA ASP A 218 2.36 5.94 -18.19
C ASP A 218 2.59 5.82 -19.70
N ASP A 219 3.56 5.01 -20.12
CA ASP A 219 4.01 4.87 -21.51
C ASP A 219 4.59 6.16 -22.12
N VAL A 220 5.23 7.00 -21.31
CA VAL A 220 5.85 8.25 -21.75
C VAL A 220 7.29 8.29 -21.25
N SER A 221 8.25 7.95 -22.10
CA SER A 221 9.68 7.93 -21.72
C SER A 221 10.58 8.64 -22.73
N GLY A 222 10.31 8.47 -24.03
CA GLY A 222 11.13 9.02 -25.09
C GLY A 222 11.20 10.54 -25.01
N LYS A 223 12.41 11.10 -25.14
CA LYS A 223 12.59 12.55 -25.17
C LYS A 223 11.80 13.18 -26.31
N ASN A 224 11.75 12.54 -27.48
CA ASN A 224 11.08 13.07 -28.67
C ASN A 224 9.96 12.13 -29.12
N TYR A 225 8.94 12.69 -29.77
CA TYR A 225 7.91 11.93 -30.46
C TYR A 225 8.50 11.06 -31.57
N LYS A 226 7.90 9.89 -31.80
CA LYS A 226 8.29 9.00 -32.91
C LYS A 226 7.71 9.51 -34.22
N ASN A 227 8.43 9.29 -35.32
CA ASN A 227 7.93 9.60 -36.65
C ASN A 227 6.68 8.74 -36.93
N PRO A 228 5.51 9.32 -37.23
CA PRO A 228 4.29 8.57 -37.49
C PRO A 228 4.40 7.56 -38.64
N ASN A 229 5.26 7.84 -39.62
CA ASN A 229 5.52 6.94 -40.75
C ASN A 229 6.31 5.68 -40.35
N SER A 230 6.91 5.66 -39.15
CA SER A 230 7.62 4.48 -38.64
C SER A 230 6.69 3.41 -38.06
N PHE A 231 5.42 3.73 -37.81
CA PHE A 231 4.43 2.77 -37.34
C PHE A 231 3.87 1.95 -38.51
N VAL A 232 3.53 0.69 -38.24
CA VAL A 232 2.83 -0.17 -39.21
C VAL A 232 1.44 0.44 -39.50
N GLY A 233 1.17 0.75 -40.76
CA GLY A 233 -0.03 1.49 -41.18
C GLY A 233 0.15 3.01 -41.22
N GLY A 234 1.35 3.52 -40.93
CA GLY A 234 1.71 4.92 -41.08
C GLY A 234 0.99 5.86 -40.10
N PRO A 235 0.84 7.16 -40.46
CA PRO A 235 0.31 8.19 -39.56
C PRO A 235 -1.15 7.97 -39.14
N THR A 236 -1.93 7.24 -39.94
CA THR A 236 -3.33 6.94 -39.65
C THR A 236 -3.50 5.71 -38.77
N SER A 237 -2.42 4.99 -38.45
CA SER A 237 -2.48 3.84 -37.55
C SER A 237 -2.89 4.24 -36.13
N THR A 238 -3.58 3.33 -35.44
CA THR A 238 -3.95 3.52 -34.03
C THR A 238 -2.72 3.76 -33.15
N ALA A 239 -1.59 3.13 -33.45
CA ALA A 239 -0.33 3.32 -32.74
C ALA A 239 0.20 4.76 -32.90
N ALA A 240 0.21 5.30 -34.12
CA ALA A 240 0.62 6.69 -34.36
C ALA A 240 -0.29 7.70 -33.65
N GLN A 241 -1.62 7.50 -33.71
CA GLN A 241 -2.59 8.39 -33.05
C GLN A 241 -2.57 8.30 -31.51
N LEU A 242 -2.23 7.13 -30.95
CA LEU A 242 -2.03 6.99 -29.50
C LEU A 242 -0.69 7.57 -29.05
N SER A 243 0.34 7.49 -29.92
CA SER A 243 1.65 8.07 -29.68
C SER A 243 1.60 9.59 -29.75
N ASP A 244 0.79 10.22 -30.59
CA ASP A 244 0.71 11.68 -30.67
C ASP A 244 -0.74 12.13 -30.81
N LYS A 245 -1.21 12.85 -29.80
CA LYS A 245 -2.58 13.38 -29.71
C LYS A 245 -2.61 14.91 -29.76
N THR A 246 -1.50 15.53 -30.15
CA THR A 246 -1.41 16.98 -30.27
C THR A 246 -2.40 17.49 -31.33
N SER A 247 -3.04 18.63 -31.05
CA SER A 247 -4.07 19.21 -31.92
C SER A 247 -3.52 19.87 -33.18
N ASP A 248 -2.23 20.19 -33.20
CA ASP A 248 -1.66 21.16 -34.14
C ASP A 248 -1.17 20.52 -35.44
N GLY A 249 -1.26 19.18 -35.58
CA GLY A 249 -0.89 18.44 -36.79
C GLY A 249 0.60 18.49 -37.18
N ASN A 250 1.38 19.32 -36.48
CA ASN A 250 2.82 19.44 -36.64
C ASN A 250 3.49 18.33 -35.84
N TYR A 251 4.06 17.35 -36.54
CA TYR A 251 4.87 16.30 -35.95
C TYR A 251 6.17 16.89 -35.40
N TYR A 252 6.12 17.42 -34.19
CA TYR A 252 7.23 18.11 -33.57
C TYR A 252 8.32 17.10 -33.17
N SER A 253 9.31 16.95 -34.06
CA SER A 253 10.60 16.33 -33.74
C SER A 253 11.39 17.08 -32.65
N GLU A 254 10.93 18.28 -32.27
CA GLU A 254 11.55 19.17 -31.28
C GLU A 254 10.79 19.27 -29.94
N LYS A 255 9.54 18.78 -29.82
CA LYS A 255 8.79 18.83 -28.56
C LYS A 255 9.14 17.63 -27.68
N VAL A 256 9.32 17.92 -26.39
CA VAL A 256 9.67 16.90 -25.39
C VAL A 256 8.45 16.07 -25.04
N ARG A 257 8.49 14.76 -25.34
CA ARG A 257 7.42 13.82 -25.02
C ARG A 257 7.50 13.35 -23.57
N GLY A 258 8.65 12.84 -23.13
CA GLY A 258 8.93 12.39 -21.77
C GLY A 258 10.35 12.71 -21.33
N ASN A 259 10.75 12.21 -20.17
CA ASN A 259 12.08 12.40 -19.60
C ASN A 259 12.70 11.06 -19.17
N PRO A 260 13.57 10.45 -20.02
CA PRO A 260 14.13 9.12 -19.78
C PRO A 260 15.07 9.05 -18.56
N THR A 261 15.50 10.21 -18.03
CA THR A 261 16.38 10.29 -16.86
C THR A 261 15.61 10.25 -15.54
N ARG A 262 14.31 10.57 -15.56
CA ARG A 262 13.44 10.40 -14.40
C ARG A 262 12.88 8.97 -14.42
N LYS A 263 12.35 8.52 -13.30
CA LYS A 263 11.70 7.22 -13.18
C LYS A 263 10.41 7.45 -12.45
N ASP A 264 9.41 6.67 -12.81
CA ASP A 264 8.07 6.84 -12.27
C ASP A 264 7.98 6.29 -10.85
N GLY A 265 7.06 6.87 -10.10
CA GLY A 265 6.69 6.40 -8.78
C GLY A 265 5.20 6.59 -8.56
N TYR A 266 4.73 6.08 -7.43
CA TYR A 266 3.38 6.35 -6.98
C TYR A 266 3.30 6.35 -5.46
N PHE A 267 2.43 7.21 -4.96
CA PHE A 267 2.09 7.25 -3.55
C PHE A 267 0.83 6.44 -3.32
N THR A 268 0.75 5.80 -2.16
CA THR A 268 -0.44 5.08 -1.73
C THR A 268 -0.78 5.42 -0.30
N PHE A 269 -2.07 5.54 -0.02
CA PHE A 269 -2.63 5.72 1.30
C PHE A 269 -3.63 4.59 1.55
N ASN A 270 -3.37 3.71 2.51
CA ASN A 270 -4.18 2.52 2.76
C ASN A 270 -4.70 2.48 4.20
N PHE A 271 -5.98 2.13 4.33
CA PHE A 271 -6.60 1.69 5.57
C PHE A 271 -6.54 0.16 5.58
N ARG A 272 -6.00 -0.44 6.63
CA ARG A 272 -5.89 -1.89 6.76
C ARG A 272 -6.50 -2.39 8.04
N LEU A 273 -7.08 -3.58 7.96
CA LEU A 273 -7.57 -4.36 9.08
C LEU A 273 -6.61 -5.54 9.27
N GLU A 274 -6.04 -5.66 10.47
CA GLU A 274 -5.12 -6.75 10.83
C GLU A 274 -5.82 -7.71 11.80
N TYR A 275 -5.93 -8.98 11.42
CA TYR A 275 -6.45 -10.05 12.28
C TYR A 275 -5.32 -10.93 12.77
N MET A 276 -5.24 -11.16 14.09
CA MET A 276 -4.22 -12.01 14.70
C MET A 276 -4.66 -13.48 14.68
N ILE A 277 -3.79 -14.35 14.17
CA ILE A 277 -3.99 -15.80 14.19
C ILE A 277 -2.96 -16.42 15.14
N GLU A 278 -3.42 -17.25 16.07
CA GLU A 278 -2.58 -18.09 16.92
C GLU A 278 -1.65 -18.94 16.04
N ALA A 279 -0.35 -18.64 16.03
CA ALA A 279 0.62 -19.51 15.38
C ALA A 279 0.82 -20.74 16.27
N PHE A 280 0.85 -21.92 15.65
CA PHE A 280 0.91 -23.24 16.30
C PHE A 280 1.77 -23.22 17.57
N SER A 281 1.10 -23.36 18.73
CA SER A 281 1.76 -23.58 20.00
C SER A 281 2.41 -24.95 19.96
N ASP A 282 3.75 -24.98 19.93
CA ASP A 282 4.53 -26.20 20.09
C ASP A 282 4.11 -26.89 21.40
N GLN A 283 3.57 -28.11 21.28
CA GLN A 283 3.10 -28.94 22.40
C GLN A 283 4.26 -29.60 23.17
N SER A 284 5.52 -29.33 22.80
CA SER A 284 6.69 -30.03 23.34
C SER A 284 7.01 -29.74 24.83
N SER A 285 6.45 -28.70 25.45
CA SER A 285 6.77 -28.34 26.85
C SER A 285 5.80 -28.92 27.92
N LYS A 286 4.81 -29.74 27.55
CA LYS A 286 3.88 -30.35 28.53
C LYS A 286 4.31 -31.72 29.09
N GLY A 287 5.50 -32.21 28.74
CA GLY A 287 5.94 -33.56 29.08
C GLY A 287 6.62 -33.78 30.44
N ASN A 288 6.92 -32.76 31.25
CA ASN A 288 7.83 -32.93 32.39
C ASN A 288 7.42 -32.26 33.72
N LEU A 289 6.13 -32.24 34.05
CA LEU A 289 5.65 -31.71 35.35
C LEU A 289 4.98 -32.74 36.28
N ASN A 290 4.98 -34.03 35.92
CA ASN A 290 4.47 -35.11 36.78
C ASN A 290 5.59 -36.10 37.17
N ARG A 291 6.64 -35.61 37.83
CA ARG A 291 7.47 -36.46 38.70
C ARG A 291 8.10 -35.57 39.76
N VAL A 292 8.10 -36.06 41.00
CA VAL A 292 8.64 -35.43 42.22
C VAL A 292 7.67 -34.51 42.98
N VAL A 293 6.52 -35.04 43.42
CA VAL A 293 6.03 -34.79 44.80
C VAL A 293 5.28 -36.04 45.30
N THR A 294 5.98 -36.95 45.97
CA THR A 294 5.43 -37.74 47.10
C THR A 294 6.56 -38.52 47.75
N GLY A 295 7.22 -37.88 48.71
CA GLY A 295 8.19 -38.50 49.60
C GLY A 295 8.10 -37.83 50.97
N LYS A 296 7.04 -38.12 51.73
CA LYS A 296 6.92 -37.68 53.13
C LYS A 296 6.85 -38.91 54.05
N LYS A 297 7.95 -39.07 54.78
CA LYS A 297 8.12 -39.59 56.16
C LYS A 297 7.60 -40.99 56.51
N THR A 298 8.53 -41.81 56.98
CA THR A 298 8.34 -42.53 58.25
C THR A 298 9.65 -42.56 59.03
N ILE A 299 9.70 -41.76 60.11
CA ILE A 299 10.72 -41.86 61.16
C ILE A 299 10.21 -42.94 62.11
N LYS A 300 10.93 -44.05 62.27
CA LYS A 300 10.71 -45.01 63.35
C LYS A 300 11.81 -44.83 64.39
N ARG A 301 11.41 -44.41 65.59
CA ARG A 301 12.16 -44.61 66.83
C ARG A 301 11.99 -46.07 67.26
N ARG A 302 13.09 -46.77 67.49
CA ARG A 302 13.35 -47.62 68.66
C ARG A 302 14.82 -47.97 68.69
#